data_AF-A0A0G0LYG5-F1
#
_entry.id   AF-A0A0G0LYG5-F1
#
_cell.length_a   1.000
_cell.length_b   1.000
_cell.length_c   1.000
_cell.angle_alpha   90.00
_cell.angle_beta   90.00
_cell.angle_gamma   90.00
#
_symmetry.space_group_name_H-M   'P 1'
#
loop_
_entity.id
_entity.type
_entity.pdbx_description
1 polymer ?
#
loop_
_entity_poly.entity_id
_entity_poly.type
_entity_poly.pdbx_seq_one_letter_code
_entity_poly.pdbx_strand_id
1 'polypeptide(L)' 'MRKPDPLWLEIFSELFVNLAAGWFAAIFVVPNFYGIRSVFDFFILTGNFAAGILSLGLSYRLRRLAKL' A
#
# COMPACT_ATOMS: atom_id res chain seq x y z
N MET A 1 -17.05 3.24 -23.68
CA MET A 1 -15.84 3.33 -22.83
C MET A 1 -14.91 2.19 -23.20
N ARG A 2 -13.62 2.47 -23.47
CA ARG A 2 -12.62 1.44 -23.78
C ARG A 2 -12.38 0.60 -22.51
N LYS A 3 -12.40 -0.72 -22.61
CA LYS A 3 -12.00 -1.57 -21.48
C LYS A 3 -10.51 -1.29 -21.20
N PRO A 4 -10.12 -1.10 -19.92
CA PRO A 4 -8.72 -0.97 -19.56
C PRO A 4 -7.94 -2.23 -19.97
N ASP A 5 -6.70 -2.04 -20.42
CA ASP A 5 -5.82 -3.12 -20.84
C ASP A 5 -5.43 -4.00 -19.62
N PRO A 6 -5.63 -5.33 -19.69
CA PRO A 6 -5.30 -6.24 -18.60
C PRO A 6 -3.84 -6.14 -18.13
N LEU A 7 -2.89 -5.91 -19.06
CA LEU A 7 -1.47 -5.80 -18.72
C LEU A 7 -1.21 -4.60 -17.80
N TRP A 8 -1.81 -3.45 -18.11
CA TRP A 8 -1.67 -2.26 -17.28
C TRP A 8 -2.30 -2.47 -15.90
N LEU A 9 -3.46 -3.12 -15.82
CA LEU A 9 -4.10 -3.44 -14.55
C LEU A 9 -3.24 -4.37 -13.68
N GLU A 10 -2.56 -5.34 -14.29
CA GLU A 10 -1.64 -6.24 -13.60
C GLU A 10 -0.40 -5.50 -13.07
N ILE A 11 0.25 -4.67 -13.90
CA ILE A 11 1.39 -3.84 -13.48
C ILE A 11 1.01 -2.94 -12.30
N PHE A 12 -0.14 -2.27 -12.36
CA PHE A 12 -0.60 -1.44 -11.25
C PHE A 12 -0.91 -2.28 -10.00
N SER A 13 -1.53 -3.45 -10.15
CA SER A 13 -1.78 -4.36 -9.03
C SER A 13 -0.47 -4.71 -8.32
N GLU A 14 0.57 -5.08 -9.05
CA GLU A 14 1.88 -5.43 -8.47
C GLU A 14 2.58 -4.23 -7.84
N LEU A 15 2.49 -3.05 -8.47
CA LEU A 15 2.99 -1.81 -7.88
C LEU A 15 2.35 -1.53 -6.52
N PHE A 16 1.03 -1.71 -6.39
CA PHE A 16 0.32 -1.51 -5.12
C PHE A 16 0.65 -2.57 -4.07
N VAL A 17 0.97 -3.81 -4.45
CA VAL A 17 1.49 -4.82 -3.51
C VAL A 17 2.84 -4.39 -2.95
N ASN A 18 3.76 -3.96 -3.83
CA ASN A 18 5.09 -3.50 -3.42
C ASN A 18 5.00 -2.24 -2.57
N LEU A 19 4.11 -1.30 -2.93
CA LEU A 19 3.87 -0.10 -2.14
C LEU A 19 3.31 -0.44 -0.76
N ALA A 20 2.38 -1.39 -0.66
CA ALA A 20 1.86 -1.86 0.63
C ALA A 20 2.98 -2.43 1.51
N ALA A 21 3.85 -3.28 0.93
CA ALA A 21 5.01 -3.82 1.65
C ALA A 21 5.92 -2.71 2.18
N GLY A 22 6.16 -1.66 1.38
CA GLY A 22 6.91 -0.47 1.80
C GLY A 22 6.27 0.25 2.99
N TRP A 23 4.95 0.47 2.95
CA TRP A 23 4.22 1.08 4.07
C TRP A 23 4.28 0.23 5.34
N PHE A 24 4.11 -1.09 5.23
CA PHE A 24 4.24 -1.97 6.39
C PHE A 24 5.67 -2.03 6.93
N ALA A 25 6.67 -2.04 6.06
CA ALA A 25 8.07 -1.98 6.47
C ALA A 25 8.36 -0.68 7.25
N ALA A 26 7.86 0.47 6.78
CA ALA A 26 8.02 1.74 7.48
C ALA A 26 7.46 1.72 8.91
N ILE A 27 6.40 0.96 9.18
CA ILE A 27 5.83 0.82 10.52
C ILE A 27 6.79 0.17 11.50
N PHE A 28 7.60 -0.80 11.05
CA PHE A 28 8.57 -1.49 11.91
C PHE A 28 9.93 -0.79 11.92
N VAL A 29 10.37 -0.28 10.77
CA VAL A 29 11.69 0.32 10.60
C VAL A 29 11.76 1.69 11.30
N VAL A 30 10.83 2.61 10.99
CA VAL A 30 10.92 4.00 11.49
C VAL A 30 11.03 4.07 13.03
N PRO A 31 10.15 3.44 13.83
CA PRO A 31 10.24 3.54 15.28
C PRO A 31 11.46 2.81 15.85
N ASN A 32 11.97 1.76 15.19
CA ASN A 32 13.15 1.04 15.65
C ASN A 32 14.44 1.85 15.47
N PHE A 33 14.52 2.72 14.45
CA PHE A 33 15.70 3.55 14.20
C PHE A 33 15.63 4.95 14.82
N TYR A 34 14.45 5.58 14.84
CA TYR A 34 14.30 6.98 15.28
C TYR A 34 13.61 7.15 16.64
N GLY A 35 12.99 6.07 17.15
CA GLY A 35 12.15 6.08 18.34
C GLY A 35 10.79 6.74 18.09
N ILE A 36 9.85 6.54 19.01
CA ILE A 36 8.56 7.26 19.04
C ILE A 36 8.70 8.36 20.08
N ARG A 37 8.66 9.63 19.66
CA ARG A 37 8.92 10.79 20.54
C ARG A 37 7.67 11.61 20.80
N SER A 38 6.63 11.43 19.99
CA SER A 38 5.41 12.22 20.03
C SER A 38 4.17 11.40 19.67
N VAL A 39 3.00 11.89 20.07
CA VAL A 39 1.71 11.35 19.63
C VAL A 39 1.55 11.49 18.11
N PHE A 40 2.18 12.50 17.51
CA PHE A 40 2.20 12.69 16.06
C PHE A 40 2.89 11.53 15.33
N ASP A 41 3.97 10.98 15.88
CA ASP A 41 4.64 9.79 15.32
C ASP A 41 3.70 8.58 15.29
N PHE A 42 2.87 8.42 16.33
CA PHE A 42 1.86 7.37 16.39
C PHE A 42 0.76 7.54 15.33
N PHE A 43 0.35 8.79 15.05
CA PHE A 43 -0.56 9.07 13.95
C PHE A 43 0.08 8.78 12.58
N ILE A 44 1.36 9.08 12.38
CA ILE A 44 2.10 8.72 11.16
C ILE A 44 2.12 7.19 10.98
N LEU A 45 2.44 6.45 12.04
CA LEU A 45 2.45 4.98 12.04
C LEU A 45 1.08 4.41 11.67
N THR A 46 0.01 4.95 12.24
CA THR A 46 -1.37 4.57 11.92
C THR A 46 -1.73 4.93 10.47
N GLY A 47 -1.26 6.09 9.98
CA GLY A 47 -1.41 6.51 8.59
C GLY A 47 -0.72 5.55 7.62
N ASN A 48 0.52 5.12 7.92
CA ASN A 48 1.25 4.12 7.15
C ASN A 48 0.49 2.77 7.12
N PHE A 49 -0.06 2.35 8.26
CA PHE A 49 -0.86 1.12 8.34
C PHE A 49 -2.11 1.20 7.44
N ALA A 50 -2.86 2.31 7.53
CA ALA A 50 -4.02 2.55 6.69
C ALA A 50 -3.65 2.61 5.19
N ALA A 51 -2.56 3.30 4.85
CA ALA A 51 -2.05 3.37 3.47
C ALA A 51 -1.65 2.00 2.92
N GLY A 52 -1.03 1.15 3.74
CA GLY A 52 -0.72 -0.24 3.40
C GLY A 52 -1.97 -1.06 3.10
N ILE A 53 -3.00 -0.99 3.95
CA ILE A 53 -4.28 -1.68 3.73
C ILE A 53 -4.98 -1.17 2.46
N LEU A 54 -5.04 0.15 2.26
CA LEU A 54 -5.65 0.75 1.07
C LEU A 54 -4.92 0.32 -0.20
N SER A 55 -3.59 0.26 -0.17
CA SER A 55 -2.77 -0.22 -1.29
C SER A 55 -3.09 -1.68 -1.62
N LEU A 56 -3.16 -2.58 -0.62
CA LEU A 56 -3.59 -3.97 -0.84
C LEU A 56 -5.02 -4.08 -1.38
N GLY A 57 -5.94 -3.30 -0.83
CA GLY A 57 -7.34 -3.28 -1.28
C GLY A 57 -7.46 -2.84 -2.75
N LEU A 58 -6.70 -1.82 -3.15
CA LEU A 58 -6.66 -1.36 -4.54
C LEU A 58 -6.01 -2.41 -5.45
N SER A 59 -4.92 -3.03 -5.02
CA SER A 59 -4.29 -4.14 -5.75
C SER A 59 -5.26 -5.29 -5.99
N TYR A 60 -6.00 -5.72 -4.96
CA TYR A 60 -7.01 -6.77 -5.07
C TYR A 60 -8.08 -6.41 -6.10
N ARG A 61 -8.58 -5.17 -6.07
CA ARG A 61 -9.58 -4.68 -7.02
C ARG A 61 -9.05 -4.66 -8.46
N LEU A 62 -7.83 -4.19 -8.67
CA LEU A 62 -7.18 -4.16 -9.99
C LEU A 62 -6.96 -5.57 -10.54
N ARG A 63 -6.46 -6.49 -9.71
CA ARG A 63 -6.27 -7.91 -10.10
C ARG A 63 -7.58 -8.60 -10.45
N ARG A 64 -8.68 -8.25 -9.75
CA ARG A 64 -10.02 -8.75 -10.09
C ARG A 64 -10.52 -8.21 -11.42
N LEU A 65 -10.24 -6.95 -11.74
CA LEU A 65 -10.61 -6.34 -13.03
C LEU A 65 -9.79 -6.89 -14.19
N ALA A 66 -8.52 -7.25 -13.98
CA ALA A 66 -7.65 -7.82 -15.00
C ALA A 66 -8.02 -9.26 -15.39
N LYS A 67 -8.62 -10.01 -14.46
CA LYS A 67 -9.05 -11.41 -14.67
C LYS A 67 -10.47 -11.56 -15.24
N LEU A 68 -11.17 -10.45 -15.47
CA LEU A 68 -12.52 -10.37 -16.06
C LEU A 68 -12.45 -9.92 -17.52
#